data_AF-A0A925UQI9-F1
#
_entry.id   AF-A0A925UQI9-F1
#
_cell.length_a   1.000
_cell.length_b   1.000
_cell.length_c   1.000
_cell.angle_alpha   90.00
_cell.angle_beta   90.00
_cell.angle_gamma   90.00
#
_symmetry.space_group_name_H-M   'P 1'
#
loop_
_entity.id
_entity.type
_entity.pdbx_description
1 polymer ?
#
loop_
_entity_poly.entity_id
_entity_poly.type
_entity_poly.pdbx_seq_one_letter_code
_entity_poly.pdbx_strand_id
1 'polypeptide(L)'
;MNFSSFFTKEFVMVLIEETKRLHISGVKQKEISKILGISKKTIYRYLRRTEPTYSSSKNRGSILDSYRNEIDQLFLKGTISKDILVHCRENGYIGCKSLIRMYLSNLKKLKTESNDKSIPSQRLIKREKNVQAISEKL
;
A
#
# COMPACT_ATOMS: atom_id res chain seq x y z
N MET A 1 2.11 19.83 11.06
CA MET A 1 1.49 18.52 10.73
C MET A 1 0.80 18.62 9.39
N ASN A 2 1.29 17.90 8.36
CA ASN A 2 0.62 17.82 7.06
C ASN A 2 -0.38 16.65 7.09
N PHE A 3 -1.66 16.95 7.34
CA PHE A 3 -2.75 15.97 7.34
C PHE A 3 -3.04 15.35 5.94
N SER A 4 -2.25 15.68 4.93
CA SER A 4 -2.49 15.29 3.53
C SER A 4 -2.29 13.80 3.24
N SER A 5 -1.69 13.02 4.15
CA SER A 5 -1.28 11.62 3.90
C SER A 5 -2.32 10.56 4.30
N PHE A 6 -3.35 10.91 5.07
CA PHE A 6 -4.27 9.93 5.68
C PHE A 6 -5.71 9.98 5.15
N PHE A 7 -6.02 10.92 4.25
CA PHE A 7 -7.36 11.01 3.69
C PHE A 7 -7.50 10.09 2.49
N THR A 8 -8.44 9.14 2.61
CA THR A 8 -8.86 8.29 1.51
C THR A 8 -9.43 9.14 0.38
N LYS A 9 -9.36 8.59 -0.83
CA LYS A 9 -9.87 9.22 -2.05
C LYS A 9 -11.32 9.70 -1.91
N GLU A 10 -12.14 8.88 -1.27
CA GLU A 10 -13.57 9.11 -1.04
C GLU A 10 -13.82 10.29 -0.10
N PHE A 11 -13.10 10.38 1.02
CA PHE A 11 -13.32 11.46 1.98
C PHE A 11 -12.99 12.84 1.41
N VAL A 12 -11.94 12.94 0.60
CA VAL A 12 -11.57 14.21 -0.06
C VAL A 12 -12.63 14.65 -1.07
N MET A 13 -13.26 13.71 -1.78
CA MET A 13 -14.37 14.02 -2.70
C MET A 13 -15.55 14.62 -1.94
N VAL A 14 -15.97 13.95 -0.87
CA VAL A 14 -17.08 14.41 -0.01
C VAL A 14 -16.81 15.82 0.53
N LEU A 15 -15.58 16.09 0.99
CA LEU A 15 -15.23 17.42 1.47
C LEU A 15 -15.29 18.51 0.38
N ILE A 16 -14.87 18.20 -0.85
CA ILE A 16 -14.93 19.16 -1.96
C ILE A 16 -16.38 19.48 -2.30
N GLU A 17 -17.22 18.45 -2.40
CA GLU A 17 -18.64 18.60 -2.70
C GLU A 17 -19.35 19.41 -1.61
N GLU A 18 -19.11 19.09 -0.34
CA GLU A 18 -19.72 19.80 0.78
C GLU A 18 -19.25 21.26 0.86
N THR A 19 -17.97 21.52 0.59
CA THR A 19 -17.43 22.89 0.51
C THR A 19 -18.15 23.69 -0.58
N LYS A 20 -18.39 23.09 -1.76
CA LYS A 20 -19.11 23.74 -2.87
C LYS A 20 -20.58 23.98 -2.51
N ARG A 21 -21.24 22.99 -1.93
CA ARG A 21 -22.64 23.07 -1.48
C ARG A 21 -22.85 24.24 -0.53
N LEU A 22 -22.01 24.35 0.50
CA LEU A 22 -22.06 25.44 1.48
C LEU A 22 -21.76 26.81 0.84
N HIS A 23 -20.86 26.86 -0.14
CA HIS A 23 -20.57 28.12 -0.83
C HIS A 23 -21.75 28.57 -1.70
N ILE A 24 -22.38 27.64 -2.43
CA ILE A 24 -23.55 27.92 -3.27
C ILE A 24 -24.73 28.38 -2.40
N SER A 25 -24.89 27.85 -1.19
CA SER A 25 -25.90 28.29 -0.22
C SER A 25 -25.58 29.64 0.45
N GLY A 26 -24.54 30.35 0.02
CA GLY A 26 -24.21 31.69 0.50
C GLY A 26 -23.38 31.75 1.79
N VAL A 27 -22.92 30.61 2.32
CA VAL A 27 -22.11 30.58 3.54
C VAL A 27 -20.73 31.18 3.26
N LYS A 28 -20.27 32.07 4.13
CA LYS A 28 -18.95 32.71 3.96
C LYS A 28 -17.85 31.70 4.18
N GLN A 29 -16.76 31.78 3.40
CA GLN A 29 -15.61 30.86 3.51
C GLN A 29 -15.03 30.76 4.95
N LYS A 30 -15.12 31.84 5.75
CA LYS A 30 -14.70 31.84 7.16
C LYS A 30 -15.56 30.91 8.02
N GLU A 31 -16.86 30.82 7.75
CA GLU A 31 -17.80 29.94 8.44
C GLU A 31 -17.64 28.51 7.95
N ILE A 32 -17.48 28.29 6.64
CA ILE A 32 -17.17 26.97 6.07
C ILE A 32 -15.91 26.37 6.73
N SER A 33 -14.89 27.20 7.01
CA SER A 33 -13.68 26.78 7.72
C SER A 33 -13.95 26.28 9.14
N LYS A 34 -14.89 26.92 9.85
CA LYS A 34 -15.30 26.51 11.19
C LYS A 34 -16.15 25.24 11.16
N ILE A 35 -17.06 25.13 10.18
CA ILE A 35 -17.97 23.98 10.03
C ILE A 35 -17.19 22.72 9.67
N LEU A 36 -16.31 22.79 8.66
CA LEU A 36 -15.59 21.64 8.12
C LEU A 36 -14.23 21.39 8.79
N GLY A 37 -13.80 22.26 9.70
CA GLY A 37 -12.51 22.14 10.40
C GLY A 37 -11.28 22.22 9.48
N ILE A 38 -11.43 22.72 8.26
CA ILE A 38 -10.34 22.83 7.26
C ILE A 38 -9.86 24.28 7.11
N SER A 39 -8.60 24.44 6.71
CA SER A 39 -8.03 25.76 6.50
C SER A 39 -8.73 26.52 5.37
N LYS A 40 -8.82 27.85 5.48
CA LYS A 40 -9.32 28.72 4.38
C LYS A 40 -8.56 28.50 3.06
N LYS A 41 -7.27 28.19 3.12
CA LYS A 41 -6.44 27.88 1.94
C LYS A 41 -6.90 26.58 1.25
N THR A 42 -7.32 25.59 2.03
CA THR A 42 -7.91 24.33 1.52
C THR A 42 -9.26 24.60 0.89
N ILE A 43 -10.11 25.42 1.52
CA ILE A 43 -11.42 25.82 0.99
C ILE A 43 -11.26 26.53 -0.36
N TYR A 44 -10.40 27.55 -0.44
CA TYR A 44 -10.11 28.25 -1.70
C TYR A 44 -9.67 27.29 -2.81
N ARG A 45 -8.84 26.30 -2.47
CA ARG A 45 -8.40 25.26 -3.40
C ARG A 45 -9.55 24.34 -3.84
N TYR A 46 -10.42 23.94 -2.92
CA TYR A 46 -11.56 23.06 -3.20
C TYR A 46 -12.64 23.75 -4.04
N LEU A 47 -12.90 25.04 -3.79
CA LEU A 47 -13.86 25.83 -4.56
C LEU A 47 -13.44 26.02 -6.01
N ARG A 48 -12.13 26.16 -6.28
CA ARG A 48 -11.59 26.31 -7.64
C ARG A 48 -11.36 24.98 -8.36
N ARG A 49 -11.51 23.85 -7.67
CA ARG A 49 -11.24 22.53 -8.25
C ARG A 49 -12.46 21.96 -8.94
N THR A 50 -12.29 21.49 -10.16
CA THR A 50 -13.23 20.58 -10.82
C THR A 50 -13.02 19.14 -10.32
N GLU A 51 -11.77 18.74 -10.09
CA GLU A 51 -11.39 17.39 -9.66
C GLU A 51 -10.42 17.39 -8.47
N PRO A 52 -10.45 16.37 -7.58
CA PRO A 52 -9.44 16.20 -6.54
C PRO A 52 -8.09 15.80 -7.12
N THR A 53 -7.05 16.62 -6.89
CA THR A 53 -5.67 16.18 -7.07
C THR A 53 -5.18 15.50 -5.80
N TYR A 54 -4.77 14.25 -5.97
CA TYR A 54 -4.01 13.48 -5.00
C TYR A 54 -2.53 13.81 -5.16
N SER A 55 -1.79 13.83 -4.05
CA SER A 55 -0.33 13.77 -4.15
C SER A 55 0.03 12.36 -4.60
N SER A 56 0.05 12.13 -5.91
CA SER A 56 0.70 10.95 -6.47
C SER A 56 2.19 11.26 -6.54
N SER A 57 2.88 11.13 -5.40
CA SER A 57 4.33 11.00 -5.48
C SER A 57 4.58 9.74 -6.32
N LYS A 58 5.02 9.94 -7.57
CA LYS A 58 5.43 8.80 -8.41
C LYS A 58 6.59 8.15 -7.66
N ASN A 59 6.39 6.93 -7.18
CA ASN A 59 7.48 6.15 -6.63
C ASN A 59 8.57 6.08 -7.70
N ARG A 60 9.72 6.68 -7.41
CA ARG A 60 10.88 6.56 -8.30
C ARG A 60 11.23 5.08 -8.36
N GLY A 61 11.42 4.56 -9.59
CA GLY A 61 11.85 3.19 -9.78
C GLY A 61 13.11 2.91 -8.96
N SER A 62 13.18 1.72 -8.36
CA SER A 62 14.39 1.27 -7.67
C SER A 62 15.46 0.91 -8.70
N ILE A 63 16.74 1.06 -8.34
CA ILE A 63 17.87 0.53 -9.13
C ILE A 63 17.71 -0.98 -9.37
N LEU A 64 17.03 -1.68 -8.47
CA LEU A 64 16.76 -3.10 -8.60
C LEU A 64 15.75 -3.43 -9.71
N ASP A 65 14.91 -2.48 -10.12
CA ASP A 65 13.75 -2.74 -11.00
C ASP A 65 14.19 -3.29 -12.36
N SER A 66 15.31 -2.78 -12.90
CA SER A 66 15.89 -3.28 -14.15
C SER A 66 16.38 -4.74 -14.07
N TYR A 67 16.69 -5.24 -12.87
CA TYR A 67 17.27 -6.56 -12.65
C TYR A 67 16.27 -7.58 -12.10
N ARG A 68 15.02 -7.17 -11.82
CA ARG A 68 14.01 -8.07 -11.21
C ARG A 68 13.75 -9.31 -12.04
N ASN A 69 13.57 -9.15 -13.35
CA ASN A 69 13.30 -10.26 -14.25
C ASN A 69 14.43 -11.30 -14.22
N GLU A 70 15.69 -10.86 -14.28
CA GLU A 70 16.85 -11.76 -14.21
C GLU A 70 16.93 -12.47 -12.85
N ILE A 71 16.73 -11.72 -11.76
CA ILE A 71 16.75 -12.27 -10.40
C ILE A 71 15.66 -13.32 -10.21
N ASP A 72 14.46 -13.08 -10.72
CA ASP A 72 13.34 -14.02 -10.63
C ASP A 72 13.66 -15.34 -11.36
N GLN A 73 14.26 -15.26 -12.56
CA GLN A 73 14.68 -16.44 -13.31
C GLN A 73 15.75 -17.26 -12.57
N LEU A 74 16.76 -16.59 -12.01
CA LEU A 74 17.78 -17.27 -11.22
C LEU A 74 17.23 -17.87 -9.92
N PHE A 75 16.28 -17.17 -9.28
CA PHE A 75 15.61 -17.66 -8.10
C PHE A 75 14.77 -18.91 -8.39
N LEU A 76 14.06 -18.95 -9.52
CA LEU A 76 13.29 -20.12 -9.98
C LEU A 76 14.19 -21.32 -10.30
N LYS A 77 15.39 -21.07 -10.87
CA LYS A 77 16.42 -22.09 -11.09
C LYS A 77 17.04 -22.65 -9.80
N GLY A 78 16.70 -22.08 -8.63
CA GLY A 78 17.23 -22.53 -7.34
C GLY A 78 18.64 -22.01 -7.03
N THR A 79 19.11 -20.99 -7.76
CA THR A 79 20.43 -20.39 -7.53
C THR A 79 20.54 -19.78 -6.14
N ILE A 80 21.70 -19.94 -5.50
CA ILE A 80 21.96 -19.43 -4.15
C ILE A 80 22.01 -17.89 -4.20
N SER A 81 21.50 -17.24 -3.16
CA SER A 81 21.45 -15.77 -3.07
C SER A 81 22.80 -15.07 -3.23
N LYS A 82 23.90 -15.74 -2.87
CA LYS A 82 25.27 -15.22 -3.06
C LYS A 82 25.61 -15.14 -4.55
N ASP A 83 25.29 -16.16 -5.32
CA ASP A 83 25.63 -16.25 -6.74
C ASP A 83 24.73 -15.33 -7.58
N ILE A 84 23.46 -15.18 -7.19
CA ILE A 84 22.57 -14.17 -7.78
C ILE A 84 23.16 -12.75 -7.63
N LEU A 85 23.74 -12.43 -6.47
CA LEU A 85 24.37 -11.15 -6.24
C LEU A 85 25.62 -10.97 -7.12
N VAL A 86 26.45 -12.00 -7.25
CA VAL A 86 27.63 -11.96 -8.12
C VAL A 86 27.21 -11.72 -9.57
N HIS A 87 26.22 -12.48 -10.06
CA HIS A 87 25.68 -12.30 -11.42
C HIS A 87 25.15 -10.87 -11.65
N CYS A 88 24.40 -10.32 -10.71
CA CYS A 88 23.92 -8.94 -10.83
C CYS A 88 25.09 -7.95 -10.90
N ARG A 89 26.17 -8.16 -10.13
CA ARG A 89 27.36 -7.29 -10.15
C ARG A 89 28.10 -7.36 -11.48
N GLU A 90 28.22 -8.54 -12.07
CA GLU A 90 28.81 -8.74 -13.40
C GLU A 90 28.00 -8.03 -14.48
N ASN A 91 26.67 -8.00 -14.36
CA ASN A 91 25.76 -7.26 -15.24
C ASN A 91 25.68 -5.75 -14.94
N GLY A 92 26.54 -5.21 -14.06
CA GLY A 92 26.62 -3.78 -13.80
C GLY A 92 25.72 -3.25 -12.67
N TYR A 93 25.23 -4.12 -11.77
CA TYR A 93 24.45 -3.67 -10.61
C TYR A 93 25.33 -2.88 -9.63
N ILE A 94 24.95 -1.63 -9.35
CA ILE A 94 25.71 -0.74 -8.43
C ILE A 94 25.10 -0.72 -7.02
N GLY A 95 23.85 -1.18 -6.86
CA GLY A 95 23.09 -1.05 -5.61
C GLY A 95 23.63 -1.86 -4.41
N CYS A 96 22.99 -1.69 -3.26
CA CYS A 96 23.39 -2.36 -2.01
C CYS A 96 22.99 -3.84 -1.99
N LYS A 97 23.85 -4.70 -1.45
CA LYS A 97 23.56 -6.14 -1.25
C LYS A 97 22.30 -6.42 -0.42
N SER A 98 21.93 -5.50 0.49
CA SER A 98 20.73 -5.58 1.31
C SER A 98 19.44 -5.50 0.49
N LEU A 99 19.44 -4.72 -0.59
CA LEU A 99 18.27 -4.51 -1.46
C LEU A 99 17.91 -5.81 -2.20
N ILE A 100 18.90 -6.50 -2.77
CA ILE A 100 18.72 -7.83 -3.39
C ILE A 100 18.24 -8.85 -2.35
N ARG A 101 18.86 -8.91 -1.16
CA ARG A 101 18.46 -9.86 -0.12
C ARG A 101 17.02 -9.63 0.35
N MET A 102 16.62 -8.37 0.52
CA MET A 102 15.25 -8.02 0.91
C MET A 102 14.26 -8.49 -0.16
N TYR A 103 14.58 -8.26 -1.44
CA TYR A 103 13.77 -8.71 -2.56
C TYR A 103 13.64 -10.24 -2.60
N LEU A 104 14.76 -10.97 -2.53
CA LEU A 104 14.77 -12.44 -2.48
C LEU A 104 14.01 -13.00 -1.26
N SER A 105 14.08 -12.34 -0.11
CA SER A 105 13.32 -12.72 1.09
C SER A 105 11.80 -12.59 0.86
N ASN A 106 11.37 -11.50 0.23
CA ASN A 106 9.97 -11.31 -0.14
C ASN A 106 9.50 -12.34 -1.16
N LEU A 107 10.32 -12.67 -2.17
CA LEU A 107 10.01 -13.75 -3.13
C LEU A 107 9.85 -15.11 -2.44
N LYS A 108 10.69 -15.43 -1.44
CA LYS A 108 10.54 -16.65 -0.65
C LYS A 108 9.22 -16.67 0.13
N LYS A 109 8.85 -15.57 0.78
CA LYS A 109 7.57 -15.45 1.50
C LYS A 109 6.39 -15.65 0.56
N LEU A 110 6.39 -14.97 -0.59
CA LEU A 110 5.34 -15.12 -1.60
C LEU A 110 5.25 -16.56 -2.11
N LYS A 111 6.38 -17.25 -2.33
CA LYS A 111 6.40 -18.66 -2.72
C LYS A 111 5.77 -19.56 -1.65
N THR A 112 6.09 -19.32 -0.37
CA THR A 112 5.50 -20.04 0.75
C THR A 112 4.00 -19.80 0.83
N GLU A 113 3.55 -18.53 0.80
CA GLU A 113 2.14 -18.13 0.86
C GLU A 113 1.32 -18.67 -0.34
N SER A 114 1.94 -18.78 -1.52
CA SER A 114 1.30 -19.34 -2.71
C SER A 114 1.09 -20.85 -2.62
N ASN A 115 2.04 -21.55 -2.00
CA ASN A 115 1.99 -23.00 -1.79
C ASN A 115 1.01 -23.35 -0.64
N ASP A 116 0.72 -22.38 0.22
CA ASP A 116 -0.16 -22.46 1.39
C ASP A 116 -1.64 -22.15 1.07
N LYS A 117 -2.08 -22.34 -0.19
CA LYS A 117 -3.52 -22.37 -0.54
C LYS A 117 -4.19 -23.71 -0.18
N SER A 118 -3.48 -24.60 0.55
CA SER A 118 -3.96 -25.94 0.92
C SER A 118 -3.94 -26.22 2.43
N ILE A 119 -3.55 -25.29 3.30
CA ILE A 119 -3.58 -25.53 4.76
C ILE A 119 -4.67 -24.65 5.38
N PRO A 120 -5.74 -25.24 5.97
CA PRO A 120 -6.68 -24.49 6.78
C PRO A 120 -5.88 -23.80 7.88
N SER A 121 -5.90 -22.46 7.88
CA SER A 121 -5.26 -21.64 8.91
C SER A 121 -5.47 -22.28 10.27
N GLN A 122 -4.41 -22.51 11.05
CA GLN A 122 -4.49 -23.20 12.35
C GLN A 122 -5.54 -22.60 13.30
N ARG A 123 -5.97 -21.35 13.07
CA ARG A 123 -7.13 -20.68 13.69
C ARG A 123 -8.50 -21.31 13.38
N LEU A 124 -8.71 -21.87 12.19
CA LEU A 124 -9.93 -22.57 11.77
C LEU A 124 -9.98 -23.98 12.36
N ILE A 125 -8.87 -24.72 12.31
CA ILE A 125 -8.74 -26.06 12.92
C ILE A 125 -9.01 -26.01 14.44
N LYS A 126 -8.56 -24.94 15.12
CA LYS A 126 -8.85 -24.72 16.54
C LYS A 126 -10.33 -24.40 16.81
N ARG A 127 -11.05 -23.80 15.88
CA ARG A 127 -12.49 -23.48 16.02
C ARG A 127 -13.35 -24.71 15.81
N GLU A 128 -13.07 -25.52 14.80
CA GLU A 128 -13.81 -26.76 14.53
C GLU A 128 -13.68 -27.75 15.69
N LYS A 129 -12.47 -27.93 16.23
CA LYS A 129 -12.27 -28.76 17.44
C LYS A 129 -13.02 -28.26 18.67
N ASN A 130 -13.19 -26.94 18.80
CA ASN A 130 -13.92 -26.35 19.93
C ASN A 130 -15.45 -26.46 19.75
N VAL A 131 -15.95 -26.38 18.51
CA VAL A 131 -17.37 -26.59 18.21
C VAL A 131 -17.77 -28.05 18.43
N GLN A 132 -16.93 -29.01 18.02
CA GLN A 132 -17.18 -30.44 18.24
C GLN A 132 -17.26 -30.77 19.75
N ALA A 133 -16.30 -30.24 20.53
CA ALA A 133 -16.24 -30.42 21.98
C ALA A 133 -17.40 -29.75 22.74
N ILE A 134 -18.10 -28.79 22.14
CA ILE A 134 -19.31 -28.18 22.70
C ILE A 134 -20.55 -29.04 22.38
N SER A 135 -20.61 -29.68 21.20
CA SER A 135 -21.74 -30.55 20.84
C SER A 135 -21.78 -31.88 21.59
N GLU A 136 -20.63 -32.38 22.05
CA GLU A 136 -20.52 -33.63 22.83
C GLU A 136 -20.75 -33.43 24.34
N LYS A 137 -20.93 -32.16 24.78
CA LYS A 137 -21.13 -31.79 26.20
C LYS A 137 -22.54 -31.25 26.51
N LEU A 138 -23.44 -31.27 25.53
CA LEU A 138 -24.88 -31.08 25.68
C LEU A 138 -25.57 -32.44 25.56
#